data_AF-A0A7Z9FWP6-F1
#
_entry.id   AF-A0A7Z9FWP6-F1
#
_cell.length_a   1.000
_cell.length_b   1.000
_cell.length_c   1.000
_cell.angle_alpha   90.00
_cell.angle_beta   90.00
_cell.angle_gamma   90.00
#
_symmetry.space_group_name_H-M   'P 1'
#
loop_
_entity.id
_entity.type
_entity.pdbx_description
1 polymer ?
#
loop_
_entity_poly.entity_id
_entity_poly.type
_entity_poly.pdbx_seq_one_letter_code
_entity_poly.pdbx_strand_id
1 'polypeptide(L)'
;MRNFIYLLPIFIVLMGCGENEPVLKEMEPESLRQEIRLLRKEIQGLKTLLTSKVGSIQISAESVTNPNPKKEISKERDRAISGAKITHMGEIGIFNESVGWTNVASAKADTEKILKTKFARSIKVYNDAAIGNFAKKRTADNKLDIIITFGYFPVSLYKPGNVEQEDSIAEKFLEGGDMFVNTADYIFYVTQGGGKNGDKGLKTITDSNFDCWGADADVFKPSADGKKYVPSLPNEYNSPRPMKKSQINADGNWEIEVSLGGTVDGEKHDPVIVRNRQTGGRFVVVRQTPKAAPDRGNVIREILENYVKKEIVPALAVDTMSKLATTNEHLTA
;
A
#
# COMPACT_ATOMS: atom_id res chain seq x y z
N MET A 1 6.80 46.93 19.94
CA MET A 1 7.75 45.86 19.52
C MET A 1 6.99 44.54 19.62
N ARG A 2 6.77 43.70 18.61
CA ARG A 2 7.32 43.61 17.26
C ARG A 2 6.42 42.64 16.46
N ASN A 3 5.95 43.11 15.29
CA ASN A 3 5.66 42.39 14.04
C ASN A 3 4.61 41.25 13.97
N PHE A 4 3.45 41.56 13.39
CA PHE A 4 2.77 40.66 12.45
C PHE A 4 2.72 41.37 11.09
N ILE A 5 3.66 41.00 10.22
CA ILE A 5 3.72 41.42 8.81
C ILE A 5 3.42 40.17 7.97
N TYR A 6 2.33 40.27 7.21
CA TYR A 6 2.06 39.74 5.87
C TYR A 6 2.58 38.36 5.44
N LEU A 7 1.64 37.52 4.96
CA LEU A 7 1.81 36.67 3.78
C LEU A 7 0.42 36.32 3.19
N LEU A 8 -0.08 37.18 2.30
CA LEU A 8 -0.80 36.77 1.08
C LEU A 8 0.26 36.75 -0.04
N PRO A 9 0.16 36.00 -1.19
CA PRO A 9 -1.08 35.71 -1.92
C PRO A 9 -1.15 34.31 -2.62
N ILE A 10 -2.32 33.93 -3.13
CA ILE A 10 -2.41 33.02 -4.30
C ILE A 10 -3.18 33.76 -5.38
N PHE A 11 -2.51 33.94 -6.52
CA PHE A 11 -2.96 34.56 -7.76
C PHE A 11 -2.88 33.49 -8.85
N ILE A 12 -3.98 33.16 -9.54
CA ILE A 12 -4.04 32.60 -10.92
C ILE A 12 -5.39 33.08 -11.50
N VAL A 13 -5.44 34.21 -12.22
CA VAL A 13 -5.29 34.42 -13.68
C VAL A 13 -6.46 33.87 -14.52
N LEU A 14 -7.19 34.79 -15.16
CA LEU A 14 -7.63 34.61 -16.55
C LEU A 14 -7.47 35.95 -17.29
N MET A 15 -6.65 35.92 -18.34
CA MET A 15 -6.49 37.00 -19.32
C MET A 15 -7.77 37.18 -20.14
N GLY A 16 -8.15 38.44 -20.33
CA GLY A 16 -9.16 38.89 -21.26
C GLY A 16 -9.26 40.41 -21.16
N CYS A 17 -8.38 41.12 -21.87
CA CYS A 17 -8.38 42.58 -21.92
C CYS A 17 -9.67 43.09 -22.57
N GLY A 18 -10.59 43.58 -21.76
CA GLY A 18 -11.61 44.54 -22.13
C GLY A 18 -11.58 45.63 -21.07
N GLU A 19 -11.42 46.88 -21.48
CA GLU A 19 -11.37 48.07 -20.64
C GLU A 19 -12.54 48.09 -19.65
N ASN A 20 -12.27 47.79 -18.38
CA ASN A 20 -13.05 48.15 -17.20
C ASN A 20 -12.20 47.74 -15.99
N GLU A 21 -11.72 48.71 -15.21
CA GLU A 21 -11.13 48.42 -13.90
C GLU A 21 -12.13 47.58 -13.08
N PRO A 22 -11.72 46.45 -12.49
CA PRO A 22 -12.57 45.76 -11.54
C PRO A 22 -12.63 46.63 -10.28
N VAL A 23 -13.77 47.29 -10.06
CA VAL A 23 -14.12 47.83 -8.75
C VAL A 23 -14.11 46.64 -7.78
N LEU A 24 -13.02 46.50 -7.04
CA LEU A 24 -12.96 45.64 -5.86
C LEU A 24 -14.01 46.16 -4.90
N LYS A 25 -15.19 45.52 -4.94
CA LYS A 25 -16.25 45.77 -3.96
C LYS A 25 -15.74 45.16 -2.65
N GLU A 26 -15.00 45.96 -1.88
CA GLU A 26 -14.65 45.62 -0.50
C GLU A 26 -15.97 45.28 0.21
N MET A 27 -16.08 44.03 0.67
CA MET A 27 -17.23 43.61 1.45
C MET A 27 -17.23 44.44 2.74
N GLU A 28 -18.26 45.28 2.90
CA GLU A 28 -18.43 46.15 4.06
C GLU A 28 -18.21 45.35 5.35
N PRO A 29 -17.42 45.86 6.32
CA PRO A 29 -17.06 45.15 7.54
C PRO A 29 -18.26 44.63 8.34
N GLU A 30 -19.44 45.24 8.17
CA GLU A 30 -20.69 44.79 8.78
C GLU A 30 -21.26 43.53 8.13
N SER A 31 -21.14 43.37 6.80
CA SER A 31 -21.59 42.17 6.08
C SER A 31 -20.78 40.95 6.50
N LEU A 32 -19.45 41.10 6.59
CA LEU A 32 -18.54 40.07 7.11
C LEU A 32 -18.86 39.70 8.56
N ARG A 33 -19.18 40.69 9.41
CA ARG A 33 -19.58 40.43 10.80
C ARG A 33 -20.90 39.66 10.88
N GLN A 34 -21.86 39.94 10.01
CA GLN A 34 -23.13 39.22 9.96
C GLN A 34 -22.95 37.77 9.50
N GLU A 35 -22.14 37.52 8.46
CA GLU A 35 -21.82 36.16 8.00
C GLU A 35 -21.10 35.34 9.09
N ILE A 36 -20.13 35.93 9.79
CA ILE A 36 -19.45 35.28 10.92
C ILE A 36 -20.44 34.95 12.05
N ARG A 37 -21.44 35.81 12.28
CA ARG A 37 -22.48 35.60 13.29
C ARG A 37 -23.43 34.46 12.91
N LEU A 38 -23.78 34.36 11.64
CA LEU A 38 -24.58 33.26 11.09
C LEU A 38 -23.85 31.92 11.18
N LEU A 39 -22.58 31.87 10.76
CA LEU A 39 -21.74 30.67 10.86
C LEU A 39 -21.58 30.17 12.31
N ARG A 40 -21.41 31.08 13.27
CA ARG A 40 -21.37 30.71 14.69
C ARG A 40 -22.69 30.10 15.17
N LYS A 41 -23.83 30.57 14.66
CA LYS A 41 -25.15 30.05 15.00
C LYS A 41 -25.36 28.65 14.42
N GLU A 42 -24.91 28.41 13.19
CA GLU A 42 -24.94 27.07 12.57
C GLU A 42 -24.04 26.07 13.30
N ILE A 43 -22.81 26.47 13.65
CA ILE A 43 -21.89 25.62 14.44
C ILE A 43 -22.52 25.28 15.79
N GLN A 44 -23.20 26.23 16.44
CA GLN A 44 -23.89 25.96 17.69
C GLN A 44 -25.07 25.01 17.51
N GLY A 45 -25.85 25.15 16.43
CA GLY A 45 -26.92 24.22 16.07
C GLY A 45 -26.41 22.80 15.83
N LEU A 46 -25.29 22.66 15.12
CA LEU A 46 -24.62 21.37 14.89
C LEU A 46 -24.10 20.76 16.19
N LYS A 47 -23.55 21.56 17.11
CA LYS A 47 -23.16 21.10 18.45
C LYS A 47 -24.35 20.58 19.23
N THR A 48 -25.47 21.29 19.25
CA THR A 48 -26.69 20.84 19.92
C THR A 48 -27.23 19.55 19.30
N LEU A 49 -27.19 19.41 17.97
CA LEU A 49 -27.61 18.20 17.27
C LEU A 49 -26.69 17.00 17.53
N LEU A 50 -25.38 17.24 17.66
CA LEU A 50 -24.42 16.21 18.02
C LEU A 50 -24.65 15.75 19.46
N THR A 51 -24.83 16.70 20.39
CA THR A 51 -25.12 16.38 21.80
C THR A 51 -26.44 15.64 21.96
N SER A 52 -27.48 15.98 21.18
CA SER A 52 -28.77 15.28 21.24
C SER A 52 -28.71 13.87 20.64
N LYS A 53 -27.91 13.64 19.58
CA LYS A 53 -27.68 12.30 19.02
C LYS A 53 -26.79 11.42 19.91
N VAL A 54 -25.84 12.00 20.64
CA VAL A 54 -25.04 11.26 21.62
C VAL A 54 -25.87 10.92 22.87
N GLY A 55 -26.80 11.79 23.26
CA GLY A 55 -27.69 11.57 24.40
C GLY A 55 -28.75 10.47 24.24
N SER A 56 -29.04 10.01 23.02
CA SER A 56 -30.00 8.92 22.77
C SER A 56 -29.37 7.53 22.67
N ILE A 57 -28.06 7.39 22.88
CA ILE A 57 -27.41 6.08 23.03
C ILE A 57 -27.49 5.69 24.51
N GLN A 58 -28.54 4.99 24.91
CA GLN A 58 -28.54 4.29 26.21
C GLN A 58 -27.62 3.07 26.12
N ILE A 59 -26.37 3.24 26.51
CA ILE A 59 -25.51 2.14 26.93
C ILE A 59 -25.87 1.88 28.40
N SER A 60 -26.49 0.74 28.70
CA SER A 60 -26.57 0.26 30.09
C SER A 60 -25.15 -0.08 30.54
N ALA A 61 -24.50 0.85 31.23
CA ALA A 61 -23.19 0.63 31.82
C ALA A 61 -23.37 -0.26 33.07
N GLU A 62 -23.21 -1.58 32.90
CA GLU A 62 -22.74 -2.40 34.01
C GLU A 62 -21.25 -2.10 34.22
N SER A 63 -20.92 -1.66 35.42
CA SER A 63 -19.56 -1.33 35.83
C SER A 63 -18.72 -2.60 35.95
N VAL A 64 -18.01 -2.95 34.88
CA VAL A 64 -16.86 -3.84 34.95
C VAL A 64 -15.69 -3.11 34.31
N THR A 65 -14.74 -2.72 35.14
CA THR A 65 -13.44 -2.18 34.73
C THR A 65 -12.74 -3.19 33.81
N ASN A 66 -12.72 -2.92 32.50
CA ASN A 66 -12.13 -3.83 31.49
C ASN A 66 -10.82 -3.23 30.94
N PRO A 67 -9.65 -3.91 31.05
CA PRO A 67 -8.34 -3.27 30.88
C PRO A 67 -7.81 -3.22 29.43
N ASN A 68 -8.62 -3.30 28.36
CA ASN A 68 -8.02 -3.23 27.01
C ASN A 68 -8.93 -2.69 25.87
N PRO A 69 -8.90 -1.37 25.60
CA PRO A 69 -9.66 -0.71 24.52
C PRO A 69 -9.29 -1.15 23.09
N LYS A 70 -8.12 -1.77 22.89
CA LYS A 70 -7.62 -2.15 21.56
C LYS A 70 -8.38 -3.31 20.89
N LYS A 71 -9.12 -4.10 21.67
CA LYS A 71 -9.76 -5.35 21.19
C LYS A 71 -11.18 -5.15 20.64
N GLU A 72 -11.79 -3.99 20.87
CA GLU A 72 -13.12 -3.64 20.34
C GLU A 72 -13.03 -2.82 19.06
N ILE A 73 -12.02 -1.94 18.94
CA ILE A 73 -11.69 -1.24 17.69
C ILE A 73 -11.32 -2.26 16.59
N SER A 74 -10.67 -3.37 16.94
CA SER A 74 -10.39 -4.45 15.99
C SER A 74 -11.66 -5.13 15.49
N LYS A 75 -12.69 -5.31 16.32
CA LYS A 75 -13.96 -5.94 15.89
C LYS A 75 -14.81 -5.07 14.97
N GLU A 76 -14.77 -3.75 15.13
CA GLU A 76 -15.41 -2.83 14.17
C GLU A 76 -14.58 -2.69 12.88
N ARG A 77 -13.23 -2.72 12.96
CA ARG A 77 -12.35 -2.87 11.80
C ARG A 77 -12.62 -4.17 11.03
N ASP A 78 -12.71 -5.30 11.70
CA ASP A 78 -13.00 -6.61 11.07
C ASP A 78 -14.38 -6.65 10.38
N ARG A 79 -15.35 -5.85 10.85
CA ARG A 79 -16.67 -5.69 10.20
C ARG A 79 -16.66 -4.72 9.03
N ALA A 80 -15.79 -3.72 9.03
CA ALA A 80 -15.66 -2.75 7.94
C ALA A 80 -14.71 -3.23 6.82
N ILE A 81 -13.72 -4.06 7.15
CA ILE A 81 -12.77 -4.72 6.24
C ILE A 81 -13.32 -6.11 5.84
N SER A 82 -14.64 -6.27 5.75
CA SER A 82 -15.18 -7.25 4.79
C SER A 82 -15.12 -6.63 3.39
N GLY A 83 -13.91 -6.26 2.96
CA GLY A 83 -13.66 -5.87 1.57
C GLY A 83 -14.20 -6.97 0.68
N ALA A 84 -14.98 -6.61 -0.34
CA ALA A 84 -15.51 -7.62 -1.22
C ALA A 84 -14.34 -8.41 -1.83
N LYS A 85 -14.43 -9.74 -1.69
CA LYS A 85 -13.35 -10.68 -2.00
C LYS A 85 -12.81 -10.39 -3.40
N ILE A 86 -11.49 -10.28 -3.54
CA ILE A 86 -10.86 -10.15 -4.85
C ILE A 86 -11.22 -11.37 -5.71
N THR A 87 -11.73 -11.11 -6.92
CA THR A 87 -12.29 -12.16 -7.79
C THR A 87 -11.50 -12.38 -9.08
N HIS A 88 -10.68 -11.40 -9.49
CA HIS A 88 -9.92 -11.48 -10.73
C HIS A 88 -8.73 -10.51 -10.74
N MET A 89 -7.88 -10.61 -11.77
CA MET A 89 -6.74 -9.70 -11.96
C MET A 89 -7.18 -8.26 -12.27
N GLY A 90 -6.47 -7.29 -11.70
CA GLY A 90 -6.61 -5.85 -11.94
C GLY A 90 -5.53 -5.28 -12.85
N GLU A 91 -5.02 -4.11 -12.49
CA GLU A 91 -3.98 -3.36 -13.18
C GLU A 91 -2.65 -3.40 -12.41
N ILE A 92 -1.56 -3.00 -13.07
CA ILE A 92 -0.23 -2.92 -12.47
C ILE A 92 0.28 -1.47 -12.60
N GLY A 93 0.63 -0.86 -11.46
CA GLY A 93 1.33 0.42 -11.39
C GLY A 93 2.81 0.23 -11.09
N ILE A 94 3.66 0.94 -11.82
CA ILE A 94 5.11 0.92 -11.62
C ILE A 94 5.59 2.32 -11.25
N PHE A 95 6.35 2.43 -10.17
CA PHE A 95 7.01 3.67 -9.78
C PHE A 95 8.52 3.51 -9.88
N ASN A 96 9.18 4.35 -10.69
CA ASN A 96 10.63 4.26 -10.94
C ASN A 96 11.35 5.61 -11.10
N GLU A 97 10.71 6.73 -10.74
CA GLU A 97 11.34 8.06 -10.81
C GLU A 97 12.35 8.29 -9.68
N SER A 98 12.11 7.69 -8.52
CA SER A 98 13.04 7.62 -7.39
C SER A 98 13.32 6.15 -7.07
N VAL A 99 14.54 5.87 -6.62
CA VAL A 99 15.02 4.51 -6.39
C VAL A 99 15.89 4.44 -5.15
N GLY A 100 16.02 3.24 -4.56
CA GLY A 100 16.95 2.96 -3.47
C GLY A 100 18.32 2.55 -4.00
N TRP A 101 18.81 1.39 -3.54
CA TRP A 101 20.06 0.72 -3.94
C TRP A 101 20.14 0.26 -5.43
N THR A 102 19.81 1.16 -6.35
CA THR A 102 19.97 1.03 -7.80
C THR A 102 20.04 2.44 -8.41
N ASN A 103 19.96 2.57 -9.73
CA ASN A 103 19.82 3.86 -10.41
C ASN A 103 18.58 3.85 -11.33
N VAL A 104 18.08 5.05 -11.65
CA VAL A 104 16.87 5.25 -12.46
C VAL A 104 17.00 4.59 -13.85
N ALA A 105 18.18 4.61 -14.47
CA ALA A 105 18.39 3.99 -15.77
C ALA A 105 18.21 2.46 -15.71
N SER A 106 18.76 1.82 -14.67
CA SER A 106 18.61 0.38 -14.45
C SER A 106 17.17 0.00 -14.10
N ALA A 107 16.51 0.79 -13.25
CA ALA A 107 15.09 0.60 -12.92
C ALA A 107 14.17 0.74 -14.16
N LYS A 108 14.48 1.69 -15.06
CA LYS A 108 13.77 1.82 -16.36
C LYS A 108 14.01 0.61 -17.27
N ALA A 109 15.25 0.13 -17.37
CA ALA A 109 15.55 -1.08 -18.14
C ALA A 109 14.83 -2.33 -17.59
N ASP A 110 14.69 -2.45 -16.26
CA ASP A 110 13.89 -3.50 -15.65
C ASP A 110 12.39 -3.31 -15.89
N THR A 111 11.91 -2.06 -15.84
CA THR A 111 10.52 -1.72 -16.18
C THR A 111 10.17 -2.14 -17.60
N GLU A 112 11.04 -1.93 -18.58
CA GLU A 112 10.85 -2.39 -19.96
C GLU A 112 10.68 -3.91 -20.08
N LYS A 113 11.34 -4.70 -19.21
CA LYS A 113 11.15 -6.14 -19.15
C LYS A 113 9.77 -6.46 -18.56
N ILE A 114 9.38 -5.81 -17.46
CA ILE A 114 8.10 -6.02 -16.77
C ILE A 114 6.91 -5.64 -17.66
N LEU A 115 7.00 -4.56 -18.44
CA LEU A 115 5.98 -4.12 -19.39
C LEU A 115 5.63 -5.17 -20.47
N LYS A 116 6.47 -6.20 -20.65
CA LYS A 116 6.20 -7.32 -21.56
C LYS A 116 5.23 -8.36 -20.98
N THR A 117 4.80 -8.20 -19.74
CA THR A 117 3.75 -9.02 -19.11
C THR A 117 2.42 -8.80 -19.84
N LYS A 118 1.68 -9.88 -20.10
CA LYS A 118 0.53 -9.91 -21.01
C LYS A 118 -0.81 -10.25 -20.38
N PHE A 119 -0.84 -10.68 -19.11
CA PHE A 119 -2.10 -11.10 -18.46
C PHE A 119 -2.79 -10.01 -17.64
N ALA A 120 -2.07 -8.96 -17.27
CA ALA A 120 -2.66 -7.83 -16.56
C ALA A 120 -3.51 -6.99 -17.52
N ARG A 121 -4.58 -6.39 -17.01
CA ARG A 121 -5.47 -5.54 -17.81
C ARG A 121 -4.75 -4.33 -18.40
N SER A 122 -3.91 -3.70 -17.59
CA SER A 122 -3.02 -2.64 -18.02
C SER A 122 -1.80 -2.57 -17.10
N ILE A 123 -0.67 -2.11 -17.65
CA ILE A 123 0.56 -1.87 -16.89
C ILE A 123 1.03 -0.46 -17.25
N LYS A 124 1.20 0.40 -16.24
CA LYS A 124 1.54 1.81 -16.44
C LYS A 124 2.62 2.26 -15.48
N VAL A 125 3.48 3.15 -15.95
CA VAL A 125 4.45 3.87 -15.12
C VAL A 125 3.81 5.15 -14.61
N TYR A 126 3.94 5.40 -13.31
CA TYR A 126 3.36 6.54 -12.62
C TYR A 126 4.44 7.35 -11.91
N ASN A 127 4.26 8.68 -11.86
CA ASN A 127 4.97 9.53 -10.91
C ASN A 127 4.36 9.38 -9.50
N ASP A 128 4.96 10.01 -8.49
CA ASP A 128 4.51 9.92 -7.09
C ASP A 128 3.01 10.26 -6.95
N ALA A 129 2.58 11.46 -7.34
CA ALA A 129 1.18 11.84 -7.20
C ALA A 129 0.20 10.87 -7.90
N ALA A 130 0.55 10.36 -9.07
CA ALA A 130 -0.30 9.45 -9.83
C ALA A 130 -0.33 8.04 -9.26
N ILE A 131 0.76 7.51 -8.67
CA ILE A 131 0.75 6.18 -8.05
C ILE A 131 -0.10 6.18 -6.77
N GLY A 132 -0.07 7.26 -5.98
CA GLY A 132 -0.98 7.43 -4.85
C GLY A 132 -2.45 7.48 -5.27
N ASN A 133 -2.76 8.19 -6.37
CA ASN A 133 -4.12 8.21 -6.93
C ASN A 133 -4.54 6.88 -7.53
N PHE A 134 -3.61 6.12 -8.11
CA PHE A 134 -3.83 4.76 -8.57
C PHE A 134 -4.23 3.86 -7.40
N ALA A 135 -3.42 3.81 -6.33
CA ALA A 135 -3.69 3.00 -5.14
C ALA A 135 -5.06 3.33 -4.53
N LYS A 136 -5.37 4.61 -4.32
CA LYS A 136 -6.68 5.06 -3.80
C LYS A 136 -7.87 4.57 -4.62
N LYS A 137 -7.74 4.52 -5.95
CA LYS A 137 -8.83 4.13 -6.85
C LYS A 137 -8.99 2.62 -6.98
N ARG A 138 -7.92 1.86 -6.74
CA ARG A 138 -7.86 0.41 -6.91
C ARG A 138 -8.09 -0.36 -5.61
N THR A 139 -7.79 0.26 -4.48
CA THR A 139 -8.07 -0.32 -3.16
C THR A 139 -9.53 -0.77 -3.07
N ALA A 140 -9.72 -2.04 -2.69
CA ALA A 140 -11.02 -2.66 -2.47
C ALA A 140 -11.98 -2.56 -3.68
N ASP A 141 -11.45 -2.62 -4.92
CA ASP A 141 -12.24 -2.64 -6.15
C ASP A 141 -12.59 -4.05 -6.67
N ASN A 142 -12.40 -5.06 -5.81
CA ASN A 142 -12.61 -6.51 -6.01
C ASN A 142 -11.65 -7.16 -7.01
N LYS A 143 -10.50 -6.54 -7.26
CA LYS A 143 -9.47 -7.00 -8.19
C LYS A 143 -8.13 -7.05 -7.47
N LEU A 144 -7.23 -7.86 -8.03
CA LEU A 144 -5.84 -7.87 -7.60
C LEU A 144 -5.09 -6.81 -8.40
N ASP A 145 -4.86 -5.66 -7.80
CA ASP A 145 -3.96 -4.64 -8.33
C ASP A 145 -2.55 -4.79 -7.73
N ILE A 146 -1.55 -4.38 -8.49
CA ILE A 146 -0.14 -4.55 -8.11
C ILE A 146 0.60 -3.23 -8.22
N ILE A 147 1.38 -2.87 -7.19
CA ILE A 147 2.32 -1.76 -7.23
C ILE A 147 3.75 -2.29 -7.18
N ILE A 148 4.58 -1.84 -8.11
CA ILE A 148 5.99 -2.24 -8.22
C ILE A 148 6.90 -1.04 -7.94
N THR A 149 7.82 -1.20 -7.00
CA THR A 149 8.80 -0.17 -6.60
C THR A 149 10.24 -0.68 -6.67
N PHE A 150 11.19 0.25 -6.82
CA PHE A 150 12.63 -0.05 -6.91
C PHE A 150 13.40 0.50 -5.70
N GLY A 151 12.97 0.11 -4.50
CA GLY A 151 13.68 0.37 -3.26
C GLY A 151 13.41 1.74 -2.64
N TYR A 152 12.73 2.63 -3.36
CA TYR A 152 12.18 3.87 -2.83
C TYR A 152 10.66 3.78 -2.77
N PHE A 153 10.08 4.17 -1.64
CA PHE A 153 8.65 4.15 -1.42
C PHE A 153 8.01 5.54 -1.61
N PRO A 154 7.04 5.66 -2.54
CA PRO A 154 6.35 6.91 -2.86
C PRO A 154 5.73 7.62 -1.64
N VAL A 155 5.93 8.95 -1.55
CA VAL A 155 5.41 9.80 -0.46
C VAL A 155 3.89 9.87 -0.50
N SER A 156 3.33 9.83 -1.71
CA SER A 156 1.89 9.77 -1.95
C SER A 156 1.21 8.49 -1.44
N LEU A 157 1.97 7.42 -1.20
CA LEU A 157 1.46 6.16 -0.64
C LEU A 157 1.62 6.12 0.88
N TYR A 158 2.74 6.66 1.39
CA TYR A 158 3.04 6.69 2.80
C TYR A 158 4.01 7.83 3.15
N LYS A 159 3.57 8.76 3.99
CA LYS A 159 4.37 9.94 4.32
C LYS A 159 5.66 9.59 5.08
N PRO A 160 6.77 10.30 4.79
CA PRO A 160 8.04 10.11 5.47
C PRO A 160 7.96 10.20 6.99
N GLY A 161 8.70 9.33 7.66
CA GLY A 161 8.84 9.36 9.12
C GLY A 161 7.76 8.56 9.86
N ASN A 162 6.99 7.73 9.15
CA ASN A 162 5.91 6.93 9.74
C ASN A 162 4.86 7.79 10.46
N VAL A 163 4.47 8.91 9.83
CA VAL A 163 3.47 9.84 10.38
C VAL A 163 2.04 9.37 10.10
N GLU A 164 1.85 8.41 9.19
CA GLU A 164 0.57 7.78 8.85
C GLU A 164 0.62 6.31 9.27
N GLN A 165 0.78 6.03 10.57
CA GLN A 165 0.95 4.64 11.05
C GLN A 165 -0.27 3.76 10.85
N GLU A 166 -1.43 4.38 10.71
CA GLU A 166 -2.71 3.72 10.53
C GLU A 166 -3.41 4.40 9.37
N ASP A 167 -4.26 3.66 8.68
CA ASP A 167 -5.19 4.17 7.67
C ASP A 167 -4.51 4.83 6.46
N SER A 168 -3.21 4.58 6.29
CA SER A 168 -2.43 5.09 5.16
C SER A 168 -2.92 4.51 3.83
N ILE A 169 -2.59 5.15 2.71
CA ILE A 169 -2.98 4.64 1.39
C ILE A 169 -2.29 3.29 1.13
N ALA A 170 -1.04 3.14 1.56
CA ALA A 170 -0.29 1.89 1.44
C ALA A 170 -0.94 0.74 2.24
N GLU A 171 -1.28 1.00 3.50
CA GLU A 171 -1.94 0.03 4.38
C GLU A 171 -3.30 -0.37 3.80
N LYS A 172 -4.14 0.60 3.43
CA LYS A 172 -5.44 0.33 2.82
C LYS A 172 -5.35 -0.46 1.53
N PHE A 173 -4.37 -0.17 0.67
CA PHE A 173 -4.14 -0.95 -0.55
C PHE A 173 -3.79 -2.41 -0.21
N LEU A 174 -2.84 -2.62 0.71
CA LEU A 174 -2.45 -3.96 1.14
C LEU A 174 -3.60 -4.72 1.81
N GLU A 175 -4.33 -4.07 2.71
CA GLU A 175 -5.51 -4.61 3.40
C GLU A 175 -6.71 -4.80 2.48
N GLY A 176 -6.77 -4.07 1.36
CA GLY A 176 -7.73 -4.29 0.28
C GLY A 176 -7.54 -5.62 -0.44
N GLY A 177 -6.43 -6.32 -0.16
CA GLY A 177 -6.06 -7.61 -0.76
C GLY A 177 -5.06 -7.48 -1.92
N ASP A 178 -4.61 -6.25 -2.21
CA ASP A 178 -3.70 -5.95 -3.30
C ASP A 178 -2.24 -6.33 -2.99
N MET A 179 -1.36 -6.16 -3.98
CA MET A 179 0.03 -6.61 -3.91
C MET A 179 1.05 -5.48 -4.06
N PHE A 180 2.05 -5.44 -3.18
CA PHE A 180 3.29 -4.71 -3.40
C PHE A 180 4.41 -5.64 -3.87
N VAL A 181 5.20 -5.21 -4.85
CA VAL A 181 6.44 -5.88 -5.26
C VAL A 181 7.58 -4.86 -5.17
N ASN A 182 8.60 -5.16 -4.38
CA ASN A 182 9.75 -4.27 -4.24
C ASN A 182 11.07 -4.97 -4.56
N THR A 183 11.98 -4.22 -5.18
CA THR A 183 13.36 -4.65 -5.43
C THR A 183 14.37 -3.58 -5.02
N ALA A 184 15.66 -3.87 -5.20
CA ALA A 184 16.81 -3.01 -4.92
C ALA A 184 17.11 -2.77 -3.43
N ASP A 185 16.22 -2.15 -2.68
CA ASP A 185 16.43 -1.83 -1.26
C ASP A 185 15.32 -2.44 -0.39
N TYR A 186 15.41 -2.28 0.92
CA TYR A 186 14.41 -2.71 1.89
C TYR A 186 13.03 -2.11 1.56
N ILE A 187 12.05 -2.98 1.29
CA ILE A 187 10.64 -2.63 1.13
C ILE A 187 10.15 -1.63 2.20
N PHE A 188 9.55 -0.53 1.74
CA PHE A 188 8.97 0.56 2.55
C PHE A 188 9.95 1.38 3.40
N TYR A 189 11.26 1.11 3.34
CA TYR A 189 12.27 1.76 4.19
C TYR A 189 12.68 3.16 3.71
N VAL A 190 13.06 3.28 2.44
CA VAL A 190 13.57 4.54 1.86
C VAL A 190 12.40 5.33 1.30
N THR A 191 12.38 6.62 1.56
CA THR A 191 11.42 7.58 1.00
C THR A 191 12.06 8.97 0.95
N GLN A 192 11.28 10.05 0.84
CA GLN A 192 11.80 11.40 0.86
C GLN A 192 12.55 11.66 2.17
N GLY A 193 13.79 12.13 2.06
CA GLY A 193 14.70 12.26 3.20
C GLY A 193 15.51 10.99 3.50
N GLY A 194 15.54 10.01 2.59
CA GLY A 194 16.33 8.79 2.71
C GLY A 194 15.60 7.73 3.53
N GLY A 195 16.29 7.07 4.46
CA GLY A 195 15.72 6.04 5.33
C GLY A 195 14.76 6.56 6.41
N LYS A 196 13.95 7.58 6.11
CA LYS A 196 13.09 8.24 7.10
C LYS A 196 12.00 7.32 7.67
N ASN A 197 11.48 6.39 6.88
CA ASN A 197 10.59 5.38 7.42
C ASN A 197 11.37 4.35 8.24
N GLY A 198 12.55 3.95 7.75
CA GLY A 198 13.38 2.97 8.43
C GLY A 198 12.72 1.59 8.42
N ASP A 199 13.13 0.71 9.33
CA ASP A 199 12.50 -0.61 9.50
C ASP A 199 11.03 -0.51 9.93
N LYS A 200 10.67 0.60 10.59
CA LYS A 200 9.29 0.87 11.01
C LYS A 200 8.30 0.95 9.86
N GLY A 201 8.72 1.37 8.66
CA GLY A 201 7.81 1.45 7.51
C GLY A 201 7.18 0.11 7.16
N LEU A 202 7.98 -0.98 7.19
CA LEU A 202 7.45 -2.33 7.01
C LEU A 202 6.49 -2.70 8.15
N LYS A 203 6.89 -2.43 9.39
CA LYS A 203 6.15 -2.83 10.58
C LYS A 203 4.78 -2.17 10.67
N THR A 204 4.69 -0.88 10.38
CA THR A 204 3.42 -0.14 10.43
C THR A 204 2.51 -0.50 9.26
N ILE A 205 3.02 -0.57 8.02
CA ILE A 205 2.19 -0.89 6.86
C ILE A 205 1.64 -2.33 6.89
N THR A 206 2.32 -3.25 7.59
CA THR A 206 1.92 -4.67 7.68
C THR A 206 1.37 -5.09 9.04
N ASP A 207 1.30 -4.16 10.00
CA ASP A 207 0.99 -4.44 11.41
C ASP A 207 1.74 -5.64 11.99
N SER A 208 3.05 -5.70 11.71
CA SER A 208 3.91 -6.84 12.06
C SER A 208 5.18 -6.40 12.79
N ASN A 209 5.93 -7.39 13.28
CA ASN A 209 7.29 -7.19 13.81
C ASN A 209 8.39 -7.59 12.81
N PHE A 210 8.06 -7.64 11.51
CA PHE A 210 9.01 -8.08 10.50
C PHE A 210 10.17 -7.11 10.32
N ASP A 211 11.30 -7.66 9.90
CA ASP A 211 12.38 -6.86 9.35
C ASP A 211 13.06 -7.54 8.15
N CYS A 212 13.84 -6.73 7.42
CA CYS A 212 14.69 -7.21 6.32
C CYS A 212 16.18 -7.06 6.63
N TRP A 213 16.62 -7.33 7.86
CA TRP A 213 18.04 -7.30 8.20
C TRP A 213 18.69 -8.67 7.94
N GLY A 214 19.43 -8.78 6.85
CA GLY A 214 20.36 -9.87 6.54
C GLY A 214 21.81 -9.40 6.50
N ALA A 215 22.70 -10.22 5.96
CA ALA A 215 24.11 -9.92 5.79
C ALA A 215 24.51 -9.97 4.31
N ASP A 216 25.49 -9.13 3.91
CA ASP A 216 26.01 -9.14 2.54
C ASP A 216 26.72 -10.45 2.16
N ALA A 217 27.16 -11.20 3.16
CA ALA A 217 27.78 -12.52 3.01
C ALA A 217 26.76 -13.66 2.87
N ASP A 218 25.47 -13.41 3.07
CA ASP A 218 24.44 -14.43 2.89
C ASP A 218 24.37 -14.86 1.42
N VAL A 219 24.41 -16.17 1.19
CA VAL A 219 24.30 -16.79 -0.14
C VAL A 219 22.92 -17.38 -0.31
N PHE A 220 22.19 -16.86 -1.29
CA PHE A 220 20.86 -17.33 -1.66
C PHE A 220 20.94 -18.19 -2.91
N LYS A 221 20.06 -19.19 -2.99
CA LYS A 221 19.89 -20.05 -4.16
C LYS A 221 18.41 -20.16 -4.53
N PRO A 222 18.07 -20.42 -5.81
CA PRO A 222 16.71 -20.73 -6.21
C PRO A 222 16.18 -21.95 -5.47
N SER A 223 14.97 -21.83 -4.91
CA SER A 223 14.23 -22.97 -4.35
C SER A 223 13.72 -23.88 -5.48
N ALA A 224 13.00 -24.96 -5.13
CA ALA A 224 12.30 -25.76 -6.13
C ALA A 224 11.30 -24.92 -6.93
N ASP A 225 10.49 -24.11 -6.25
CA ASP A 225 9.56 -23.16 -6.89
C ASP A 225 10.30 -22.05 -7.64
N GLY A 226 11.45 -21.59 -7.14
CA GLY A 226 12.32 -20.66 -7.84
C GLY A 226 12.75 -21.17 -9.21
N LYS A 227 13.23 -22.41 -9.27
CA LYS A 227 13.62 -23.06 -10.54
C LYS A 227 12.42 -23.26 -11.47
N LYS A 228 11.23 -23.51 -10.92
CA LYS A 228 9.99 -23.71 -11.69
C LYS A 228 9.44 -22.41 -12.27
N TYR A 229 9.31 -21.37 -11.45
CA TYR A 229 8.59 -20.15 -11.80
C TYR A 229 9.50 -18.99 -12.21
N VAL A 230 10.76 -18.98 -11.77
CA VAL A 230 11.71 -17.87 -11.99
C VAL A 230 13.04 -18.39 -12.54
N PRO A 231 13.06 -18.95 -13.77
CA PRO A 231 14.27 -19.51 -14.37
C PRO A 231 15.40 -18.49 -14.60
N SER A 232 15.11 -17.19 -14.58
CA SER A 232 16.14 -16.13 -14.68
C SER A 232 16.87 -15.85 -13.36
N LEU A 233 16.42 -16.43 -12.24
CA LEU A 233 17.07 -16.24 -10.95
C LEU A 233 18.46 -16.90 -10.98
N PRO A 234 19.54 -16.17 -10.62
CA PRO A 234 20.89 -16.74 -10.64
C PRO A 234 21.01 -17.97 -9.73
N ASN A 235 21.88 -18.91 -10.10
CA ASN A 235 22.14 -20.11 -9.29
C ASN A 235 22.60 -19.79 -7.87
N GLU A 236 23.36 -18.71 -7.73
CA GLU A 236 23.76 -18.12 -6.45
C GLU A 236 23.74 -16.60 -6.55
N TYR A 237 23.31 -15.94 -5.49
CA TYR A 237 23.27 -14.49 -5.42
C TYR A 237 23.22 -14.01 -3.97
N ASN A 238 23.46 -12.72 -3.76
CA ASN A 238 23.26 -12.09 -2.46
C ASN A 238 21.93 -11.35 -2.40
N SER A 239 21.28 -11.38 -1.25
CA SER A 239 20.20 -10.45 -0.93
C SER A 239 20.25 -10.07 0.55
N PRO A 240 20.93 -8.97 0.91
CA PRO A 240 21.10 -8.57 2.31
C PRO A 240 19.81 -8.06 2.96
N ARG A 241 18.70 -8.00 2.21
CA ARG A 241 17.38 -7.61 2.72
C ARG A 241 16.32 -8.70 2.52
N PRO A 242 16.50 -9.90 3.09
CA PRO A 242 15.53 -10.98 2.94
C PRO A 242 14.39 -10.86 3.95
N MET A 243 13.31 -11.60 3.73
CA MET A 243 12.35 -11.90 4.82
C MET A 243 12.81 -13.11 5.64
N LYS A 244 12.38 -13.17 6.89
CA LYS A 244 12.72 -14.25 7.84
C LYS A 244 11.53 -15.15 8.10
N LYS A 245 11.72 -16.46 7.89
CA LYS A 245 10.68 -17.49 8.10
C LYS A 245 10.18 -17.50 9.53
N SER A 246 11.09 -17.43 10.50
CA SER A 246 10.73 -17.43 11.92
C SER A 246 9.82 -16.27 12.30
N GLN A 247 10.07 -15.07 11.76
CA GLN A 247 9.25 -13.88 12.00
C GLN A 247 7.86 -14.03 11.40
N ILE A 248 7.77 -14.47 10.14
CA ILE A 248 6.47 -14.66 9.47
C ILE A 248 5.64 -15.75 10.18
N ASN A 249 6.27 -16.86 10.58
CA ASN A 249 5.58 -17.93 11.29
C ASN A 249 5.12 -17.55 12.71
N ALA A 250 5.84 -16.63 13.37
CA ALA A 250 5.46 -16.12 14.68
C ALA A 250 4.24 -15.17 14.62
N ASP A 251 3.94 -14.62 13.43
CA ASP A 251 2.79 -13.75 13.21
C ASP A 251 1.63 -14.52 12.59
N GLY A 252 0.58 -14.77 13.37
CA GLY A 252 -0.58 -15.54 12.96
C GLY A 252 -1.42 -14.90 11.84
N ASN A 253 -1.14 -13.65 11.46
CA ASN A 253 -1.85 -12.96 10.38
C ASN A 253 -1.22 -13.19 9.00
N TRP A 254 0.03 -13.66 8.94
CA TRP A 254 0.80 -13.74 7.72
C TRP A 254 1.26 -15.17 7.41
N GLU A 255 1.63 -15.41 6.16
CA GLU A 255 2.25 -16.66 5.73
C GLU A 255 3.21 -16.44 4.57
N ILE A 256 4.21 -17.31 4.47
CA ILE A 256 4.96 -17.47 3.22
C ILE A 256 4.04 -18.22 2.26
N GLU A 257 3.59 -17.54 1.21
CA GLU A 257 2.78 -18.16 0.17
C GLU A 257 3.67 -18.96 -0.79
N VAL A 258 4.78 -18.36 -1.22
CA VAL A 258 5.81 -19.05 -1.98
C VAL A 258 7.19 -18.45 -1.70
N SER A 259 8.16 -19.32 -1.45
CA SER A 259 9.58 -18.95 -1.39
C SER A 259 10.23 -19.35 -2.69
N LEU A 260 10.70 -18.39 -3.47
CA LEU A 260 11.35 -18.61 -4.77
C LEU A 260 12.87 -18.66 -4.64
N GLY A 261 13.42 -18.10 -3.57
CA GLY A 261 14.82 -18.24 -3.24
C GLY A 261 15.06 -18.09 -1.75
N GLY A 262 16.17 -18.64 -1.27
CA GLY A 262 16.49 -18.61 0.14
C GLY A 262 17.90 -19.08 0.45
N THR A 263 18.28 -18.90 1.71
CA THR A 263 19.51 -19.45 2.27
C THR A 263 19.40 -20.95 2.53
N VAL A 264 20.54 -21.63 2.63
CA VAL A 264 20.61 -23.09 2.81
C VAL A 264 19.96 -23.57 4.12
N ASP A 265 20.01 -22.74 5.17
CA ASP A 265 19.33 -23.00 6.44
C ASP A 265 17.80 -22.87 6.36
N GLY A 266 17.27 -22.32 5.26
CA GLY A 266 15.85 -22.11 5.05
C GLY A 266 15.22 -21.03 5.95
N GLU A 267 16.02 -20.16 6.56
CA GLU A 267 15.51 -19.08 7.42
C GLU A 267 15.25 -17.79 6.65
N LYS A 268 16.12 -17.44 5.69
CA LYS A 268 16.02 -16.19 4.94
C LYS A 268 15.49 -16.46 3.53
N HIS A 269 14.55 -15.64 3.10
CA HIS A 269 13.84 -15.80 1.84
C HIS A 269 13.86 -14.52 1.01
N ASP A 270 14.32 -14.63 -0.24
CA ASP A 270 14.26 -13.61 -1.29
C ASP A 270 14.65 -14.27 -2.64
N PRO A 271 13.82 -14.26 -3.69
CA PRO A 271 12.48 -13.68 -3.72
C PRO A 271 11.46 -14.49 -2.93
N VAL A 272 10.48 -13.81 -2.34
CA VAL A 272 9.40 -14.45 -1.56
C VAL A 272 8.13 -13.62 -1.63
N ILE A 273 7.00 -14.32 -1.72
CA ILE A 273 5.66 -13.73 -1.64
C ILE A 273 5.11 -14.06 -0.26
N VAL A 274 4.78 -13.02 0.50
CA VAL A 274 4.16 -13.12 1.82
C VAL A 274 2.72 -12.65 1.71
N ARG A 275 1.78 -13.46 2.22
CA ARG A 275 0.34 -13.21 2.11
C ARG A 275 -0.28 -12.99 3.49
N ASN A 276 -1.11 -11.96 3.61
CA ASN A 276 -2.00 -11.78 4.74
C ASN A 276 -3.13 -12.80 4.66
N ARG A 277 -3.32 -13.59 5.71
CA ARG A 277 -4.30 -14.67 5.77
C ARG A 277 -5.74 -14.15 5.74
N GLN A 278 -5.97 -12.98 6.33
CA GLN A 278 -7.30 -12.38 6.48
C GLN A 278 -7.73 -11.64 5.21
N THR A 279 -6.89 -10.71 4.74
CA THR A 279 -7.22 -9.83 3.61
C THR A 279 -6.84 -10.40 2.25
N GLY A 280 -5.90 -11.34 2.23
CA GLY A 280 -5.28 -11.81 0.99
C GLY A 280 -4.22 -10.84 0.43
N GLY A 281 -3.97 -9.72 1.11
CA GLY A 281 -2.94 -8.75 0.75
C GLY A 281 -1.57 -9.38 0.65
N ARG A 282 -0.74 -8.92 -0.28
CA ARG A 282 0.59 -9.49 -0.51
C ARG A 282 1.66 -8.45 -0.54
N PHE A 283 2.83 -8.81 -0.02
CA PHE A 283 4.05 -8.11 -0.40
C PHE A 283 5.10 -9.11 -0.87
N VAL A 284 5.92 -8.65 -1.81
CA VAL A 284 6.95 -9.44 -2.46
C VAL A 284 8.26 -8.69 -2.36
N VAL A 285 9.28 -9.34 -1.82
CA VAL A 285 10.65 -8.84 -1.90
C VAL A 285 11.38 -9.59 -3.01
N VAL A 286 12.13 -8.85 -3.82
CA VAL A 286 12.84 -9.40 -4.98
C VAL A 286 14.24 -8.80 -5.06
N ARG A 287 15.29 -9.58 -4.85
CA ARG A 287 16.70 -9.21 -5.07
C ARG A 287 17.04 -7.83 -4.50
N GLN A 288 16.68 -7.62 -3.23
CA GLN A 288 16.91 -6.36 -2.51
C GLN A 288 18.38 -6.26 -2.08
N THR A 289 19.22 -5.79 -3.01
CA THR A 289 20.69 -5.72 -2.87
C THR A 289 21.29 -4.45 -3.48
N PRO A 290 22.38 -3.90 -2.92
CA PRO A 290 23.14 -2.83 -3.59
C PRO A 290 24.03 -3.32 -4.73
N LYS A 291 24.24 -4.63 -4.86
CA LYS A 291 25.04 -5.17 -5.95
C LYS A 291 24.28 -5.10 -7.27
N ALA A 292 25.03 -5.07 -8.38
CA ALA A 292 24.45 -5.14 -9.71
C ALA A 292 23.62 -6.43 -9.85
N ALA A 293 22.37 -6.26 -10.27
CA ALA A 293 21.40 -7.35 -10.41
C ALA A 293 20.60 -7.15 -11.71
N PRO A 294 21.21 -7.40 -12.88
CA PRO A 294 20.57 -7.19 -14.19
C PRO A 294 19.36 -8.13 -14.42
N ASP A 295 19.20 -9.13 -13.57
CA ASP A 295 18.13 -10.13 -13.56
C ASP A 295 16.78 -9.61 -13.03
N ARG A 296 16.75 -8.54 -12.22
CA ARG A 296 15.54 -8.06 -11.51
C ARG A 296 14.29 -7.96 -12.35
N GLY A 297 14.34 -7.26 -13.49
CA GLY A 297 13.14 -7.10 -14.32
C GLY A 297 12.65 -8.40 -14.96
N ASN A 298 13.55 -9.34 -15.27
CA ASN A 298 13.15 -10.68 -15.73
C ASN A 298 12.54 -11.50 -14.59
N VAL A 299 13.17 -11.47 -13.41
CA VAL A 299 12.69 -12.15 -12.20
C VAL A 299 11.28 -11.68 -11.84
N ILE A 300 11.03 -10.37 -11.78
CA ILE A 300 9.71 -9.81 -11.50
C ILE A 300 8.69 -10.23 -12.57
N ARG A 301 9.04 -10.10 -13.86
CA ARG A 301 8.17 -10.53 -14.95
C ARG A 301 7.80 -12.02 -14.85
N GLU A 302 8.76 -12.87 -14.50
CA GLU A 302 8.55 -14.30 -14.35
C GLU A 302 7.68 -14.62 -13.13
N ILE A 303 7.85 -13.93 -12.00
CA ILE A 303 6.91 -14.01 -10.87
C ILE A 303 5.48 -13.69 -11.33
N LEU A 304 5.31 -12.59 -12.07
CA LEU A 304 4.00 -12.19 -12.59
C LEU A 304 3.41 -13.24 -13.55
N GLU A 305 4.15 -13.66 -14.59
CA GLU A 305 3.66 -14.55 -15.64
C GLU A 305 3.56 -16.02 -15.24
N ASN A 306 4.44 -16.49 -14.35
CA ASN A 306 4.54 -17.91 -14.04
C ASN A 306 3.92 -18.26 -12.70
N TYR A 307 3.86 -17.34 -11.74
CA TYR A 307 3.26 -17.60 -10.44
C TYR A 307 1.94 -16.83 -10.27
N VAL A 308 1.95 -15.50 -10.34
CA VAL A 308 0.73 -14.70 -10.12
C VAL A 308 -0.36 -15.09 -11.11
N LYS A 309 -0.05 -15.14 -12.39
CA LYS A 309 -1.01 -15.53 -13.44
C LYS A 309 -1.51 -16.96 -13.33
N LYS A 310 -0.67 -17.91 -12.89
CA LYS A 310 -0.97 -19.36 -12.98
C LYS A 310 -1.51 -19.95 -11.68
N GLU A 311 -1.14 -19.36 -10.54
CA GLU A 311 -1.50 -19.88 -9.22
C GLU A 311 -2.47 -18.91 -8.52
N ILE A 312 -2.13 -17.63 -8.44
CA ILE A 312 -2.96 -16.64 -7.73
C ILE A 312 -4.25 -16.34 -8.50
N VAL A 313 -4.14 -15.89 -9.75
CA VAL A 313 -5.30 -15.44 -10.53
C VAL A 313 -6.38 -16.54 -10.68
N PRO A 314 -6.03 -17.81 -10.97
CA PRO A 314 -7.02 -18.87 -11.03
C PRO A 314 -7.67 -19.18 -9.68
N ALA A 315 -6.91 -19.10 -8.57
CA ALA A 315 -7.48 -19.32 -7.23
C ALA A 315 -8.56 -18.28 -6.89
N LEU A 316 -8.41 -17.02 -7.33
CA LEU A 316 -9.43 -15.98 -7.18
C LEU A 316 -10.75 -16.33 -7.89
N ALA A 317 -10.68 -17.03 -9.03
CA ALA A 317 -11.84 -17.43 -9.83
C ALA A 317 -12.53 -18.70 -9.29
N VAL A 318 -11.78 -19.67 -8.73
CA VAL A 318 -12.39 -20.89 -8.15
C VAL A 318 -13.24 -20.55 -6.92
N ASP A 319 -12.77 -19.59 -6.14
CA ASP A 319 -13.46 -19.10 -4.95
C ASP A 319 -14.83 -18.45 -5.24
N THR A 320 -15.03 -17.90 -6.45
CA THR A 320 -16.34 -17.36 -6.85
C THR A 320 -17.30 -18.47 -7.28
N MET A 321 -16.82 -19.48 -8.00
CA MET A 321 -17.65 -20.60 -8.50
C MET A 321 -18.15 -21.51 -7.38
N SER A 322 -17.32 -21.80 -6.37
CA SER A 322 -17.73 -22.62 -5.22
C SER A 322 -18.91 -22.01 -4.43
N LYS A 323 -19.06 -20.68 -4.44
CA LYS A 323 -20.15 -19.97 -3.76
C LYS A 323 -21.45 -19.95 -4.57
N LEU A 324 -21.36 -19.85 -5.90
CA LEU A 324 -22.53 -19.93 -6.78
C LEU A 324 -23.22 -21.30 -6.67
N ALA A 325 -22.44 -22.37 -6.54
CA ALA A 325 -22.98 -23.72 -6.35
C ALA A 325 -23.78 -23.84 -5.03
N THR A 326 -23.24 -23.33 -3.92
CA THR A 326 -23.89 -23.40 -2.60
C THR A 326 -25.11 -22.49 -2.45
N THR A 327 -25.20 -21.39 -3.22
CA THR A 327 -26.38 -20.51 -3.20
C THR A 327 -27.55 -21.07 -4.00
N ASN A 328 -27.30 -21.85 -5.05
CA ASN A 328 -28.36 -22.49 -5.85
C ASN A 328 -28.99 -23.71 -5.14
N GLU A 329 -28.24 -24.41 -4.29
CA GLU A 329 -28.77 -25.51 -3.47
C GLU A 329 -29.76 -25.02 -2.39
N HIS A 330 -29.59 -23.79 -1.90
CA HIS A 330 -30.52 -23.19 -0.92
C HIS A 330 -31.79 -22.58 -1.52
N LEU A 331 -31.85 -22.38 -2.84
CA LEU A 331 -33.03 -21.87 -3.55
C LEU A 331 -33.91 -22.97 -4.15
N THR A 332 -33.53 -24.24 -3.95
CA THR A 332 -34.24 -25.42 -4.47
C THR A 332 -34.81 -26.33 -3.38
N ALA A 333 -34.92 -25.84 -2.14
CA ALA A 333 -35.53 -26.55 -1.01
C ALA A 333 -36.89 -25.95 -0.61
#